data_AF-A0A1Z9T7D2-F1
#
_entry.id   AF-A0A1Z9T7D2-F1
#
_cell.length_a   1.000
_cell.length_b   1.000
_cell.length_c   1.000
_cell.angle_alpha   90.00
_cell.angle_beta   90.00
_cell.angle_gamma   90.00
#
_symmetry.space_group_name_H-M   'P 1'
#
loop_
_entity.id
_entity.type
_entity.pdbx_description
1 polymer ?
#
loop_
_entity_poly.entity_id
_entity_poly.type
_entity_poly.pdbx_seq_one_letter_code
_entity_poly.pdbx_strand_id
1 'polypeptide(L)' 'MTKVTKSKIQVAWSMRKWPKDYIKWRLTTAYPNGWKFALFHPVIFLKDLWKFLSWCQTIDDDIEI' A
#
# COMPACT_ATOMS: atom_id res chain seq x y z
N MET A 1 -20.11 17.88 -6.72
CA MET A 1 -19.36 16.74 -7.28
C MET A 1 -19.25 15.68 -6.21
N THR A 2 -19.68 14.45 -6.49
CA THR A 2 -19.60 13.33 -5.56
C THR A 2 -18.16 12.85 -5.45
N LYS A 3 -17.50 13.10 -4.32
CA LYS A 3 -16.19 12.48 -4.00
C LYS A 3 -16.38 10.97 -3.97
N VAL A 4 -15.79 10.26 -4.93
CA VAL A 4 -15.75 8.79 -4.92
C VAL A 4 -14.49 8.38 -4.19
N THR A 5 -14.47 8.54 -2.86
CA THR A 5 -13.35 8.07 -2.03
C THR A 5 -13.27 6.55 -2.17
N LYS A 6 -12.19 6.05 -2.77
CA LYS A 6 -11.98 4.61 -2.91
C LYS A 6 -11.82 3.99 -1.52
N SER A 7 -12.49 2.87 -1.28
CA SER A 7 -12.31 2.14 -0.03
C SER A 7 -10.88 1.56 0.05
N LYS A 8 -10.35 1.34 1.25
CA LYS A 8 -9.04 0.70 1.46
C LYS A 8 -8.90 -0.61 0.69
N ILE A 9 -10.01 -1.35 0.59
CA ILE A 9 -10.10 -2.61 -0.16
C ILE A 9 -9.96 -2.36 -1.67
N GLN A 10 -10.59 -1.32 -2.23
CA GLN A 10 -10.43 -0.96 -3.64
C GLN A 10 -9.02 -0.49 -3.97
N VAL A 11 -8.38 0.26 -3.07
CA VAL A 11 -6.97 0.65 -3.21
C VAL A 11 -6.08 -0.60 -3.19
N ALA A 12 -6.26 -1.48 -2.21
CA ALA A 12 -5.54 -2.76 -2.13
C ALA A 12 -5.78 -3.64 -3.37
N TRP A 13 -6.99 -3.65 -3.90
CA TRP A 13 -7.32 -4.37 -5.13
C TRP A 13 -6.58 -3.79 -6.35
N SER A 14 -6.43 -2.47 -6.40
CA SER A 14 -5.67 -1.80 -7.46
C SER A 14 -4.17 -2.10 -7.38
N MET A 15 -3.64 -2.27 -6.17
CA MET A 15 -2.24 -2.68 -5.94
C MET A 15 -1.92 -4.05 -6.52
N ARG A 16 -2.91 -4.92 -6.75
CA ARG A 16 -2.70 -6.22 -7.43
C ARG A 16 -2.14 -6.07 -8.85
N LYS A 17 -2.38 -4.92 -9.50
CA LYS A 17 -1.87 -4.62 -10.85
C LYS A 17 -0.40 -4.18 -10.84
N TRP A 18 0.21 -4.00 -9.66
CA TRP A 18 1.59 -3.57 -9.58
C TRP A 18 2.55 -4.61 -10.15
N PRO A 19 3.57 -4.18 -10.92
CA PRO A 19 4.57 -5.11 -11.40
C PRO A 19 5.35 -5.70 -10.23
N LYS A 20 5.71 -6.97 -10.35
CA LYS A 20 6.43 -7.71 -9.29
C LYS A 20 7.74 -7.01 -8.91
N ASP A 21 8.41 -6.39 -9.88
CA ASP A 21 9.64 -5.64 -9.65
C ASP A 21 9.41 -4.39 -8.80
N TYR A 22 8.30 -3.68 -9.00
CA TYR A 22 7.92 -2.56 -8.15
C TYR A 22 7.61 -3.00 -6.72
N ILE A 23 6.88 -4.11 -6.55
CA ILE A 23 6.60 -4.68 -5.23
C ILE A 23 7.90 -5.08 -4.53
N LYS A 24 8.81 -5.77 -5.25
CA LYS A 24 10.10 -6.18 -4.74
C LYS A 24 10.96 -4.98 -4.33
N TRP A 25 11.09 -4.00 -5.22
CA TRP A 25 11.81 -2.75 -4.95
C TRP A 25 11.25 -2.06 -3.70
N ARG A 26 9.93 -1.91 -3.62
CA ARG A 26 9.25 -1.29 -2.48
C ARG A 26 9.52 -2.02 -1.17
N LEU A 27 9.48 -3.35 -1.17
CA LEU A 27 9.80 -4.14 0.02
C LEU A 27 11.27 -4.00 0.40
N THR A 28 12.20 -4.01 -0.56
CA THR A 28 13.64 -3.83 -0.30
C THR A 28 13.99 -2.43 0.20
N THR A 29 13.24 -1.41 -0.21
CA THR A 29 13.42 -0.04 0.28
C THR A 29 12.81 0.17 1.66
N ALA A 30 11.63 -0.41 1.91
CA ALA A 30 10.90 -0.21 3.16
C ALA A 30 11.42 -1.05 4.33
N TYR A 31 12.01 -2.22 4.06
CA TYR A 31 12.40 -3.16 5.11
C TYR A 31 13.84 -3.66 4.97
N PRO A 32 14.57 -3.82 6.10
CA PRO A 32 15.87 -4.50 6.09
C PRO A 32 15.66 -5.96 5.65
N ASN A 33 16.45 -6.47 4.70
CA ASN A 33 16.26 -7.79 4.07
C ASN A 33 14.98 -7.92 3.21
N GLY A 34 14.27 -6.82 2.94
CA GLY A 34 13.14 -6.72 2.03
C GLY A 34 11.98 -7.67 2.32
N TRP A 35 11.53 -8.38 1.29
CA TRP A 35 10.58 -9.48 1.36
C TRP A 35 10.76 -10.48 2.51
N LYS A 36 12.00 -10.81 2.92
CA LYS A 36 12.23 -11.71 4.07
C LYS A 36 11.66 -11.12 5.36
N PHE A 37 11.83 -9.82 5.59
CA PHE A 37 11.31 -9.16 6.79
C PHE A 37 9.78 -9.16 6.82
N ALA A 38 9.13 -8.94 5.69
CA ALA A 38 7.67 -9.03 5.59
C ALA A 38 7.15 -10.44 5.93
N LEU A 39 7.90 -11.50 5.58
CA LEU A 39 7.58 -12.88 5.93
C LEU A 39 7.83 -13.19 7.41
N PHE A 40 8.93 -12.71 7.99
CA PHE A 40 9.27 -12.94 9.40
C PHE A 40 8.42 -12.10 10.36
N HIS A 41 7.92 -10.95 9.91
CA HIS A 41 7.13 -10.02 10.73
C HIS A 41 5.78 -9.66 10.08
N PRO A 42 4.88 -10.64 9.91
CA PRO A 42 3.61 -10.44 9.18
C PRO A 42 2.71 -9.39 9.85
N VAL A 43 2.73 -9.30 11.19
CA VAL A 43 1.93 -8.31 11.94
C VAL A 43 2.42 -6.89 11.68
N ILE A 44 3.74 -6.69 11.60
CA ILE A 44 4.33 -5.36 11.30
C ILE A 44 3.99 -4.97 9.87
N PHE A 45 4.20 -5.90 8.93
CA PHE A 45 3.86 -5.70 7.53
C PHE A 45 2.39 -5.31 7.33
N LEU A 46 1.47 -5.99 8.01
CA LEU A 46 0.04 -5.67 7.96
C LEU A 46 -0.25 -4.26 8.51
N LYS A 47 0.34 -3.87 9.64
CA LYS A 47 0.17 -2.52 10.19
C LYS A 47 0.67 -1.44 9.22
N ASP A 48 1.82 -1.67 8.61
CA ASP A 48 2.40 -0.72 7.65
C ASP A 48 1.59 -0.65 6.35
N LEU A 49 1.07 -1.80 5.88
CA LEU A 49 0.14 -1.84 4.75
C LEU A 49 -1.14 -1.05 5.06
N TRP A 50 -1.72 -1.21 6.25
CA TRP A 50 -2.91 -0.47 6.68
C TRP A 50 -2.67 1.03 6.77
N LYS A 51 -1.51 1.46 7.28
CA LYS A 51 -1.10 2.87 7.28
C LYS A 51 -0.92 3.40 5.86
N PHE A 52 -0.30 2.61 4.98
CA PHE A 52 -0.11 2.98 3.59
C PHE A 52 -1.44 3.13 2.84
N LEU A 53 -2.38 2.21 3.03
CA LEU A 53 -3.73 2.31 2.45
C LEU A 53 -4.46 3.55 2.96
N SER A 54 -4.32 3.87 4.25
CA SER A 54 -4.90 5.09 4.82
C SER A 54 -4.31 6.35 4.20
N TRP A 55 -2.99 6.38 3.98
CA TRP A 55 -2.30 7.49 3.32
C TRP A 55 -2.74 7.65 1.87
N CYS A 56 -2.90 6.54 1.13
CA CYS A 56 -3.44 6.57 -0.23
C CYS A 56 -4.85 7.17 -0.28
N GLN A 57 -5.71 6.85 0.69
CA GLN A 57 -7.04 7.45 0.76
C GLN A 57 -6.96 8.95 1.03
N THR A 58 -6.10 9.38 1.95
CA THR A 58 -5.89 10.82 2.22
C THR A 58 -5.41 11.57 0.99
N ILE A 59 -4.50 10.98 0.20
CA ILE A 59 -4.06 11.58 -1.07
C ILE A 59 -5.19 11.61 -2.10
N ASP A 60 -5.92 10.52 -2.27
CA ASP A 60 -7.06 10.48 -3.21
C ASP A 60 -8.16 11.48 -2.81
N ASP A 61 -8.31 11.80 -1.52
CA ASP A 61 -9.25 12.82 -1.02
C ASP A 61 -8.78 14.27 -1.27
N ASP A 62 -7.45 14.46 -1.37
CA ASP A 62 -6.77 15.74 -1.62
C ASP A 62 -6.62 16.05 -3.12
N ILE A 63 -6.58 15.00 -3.96
CA ILE A 63 -6.60 15.14 -5.42
C ILE A 63 -8.05 15.34 -5.87
N GLU A 64 -8.52 16.58 -5.78
CA GLU A 64 -9.73 17.01 -6.48
C GLU A 64 -9.46 17.00 -8.00
N ILE A 65 -10.24 16.22 -8.75
CA ILE A 65 -10.30 16.25 -10.22
C ILE A 65 -11.57 16.98 -10.65
#